data_AF-A0A967BNH6-F1
#
_entry.id   AF-A0A967BNH6-F1
#
_cell.length_a   1.000
_cell.length_b   1.000
_cell.length_c   1.000
_cell.angle_alpha   90.00
_cell.angle_beta   90.00
_cell.angle_gamma   90.00
#
_symmetry.space_group_name_H-M   'P 1'
#
loop_
_entity.id
_entity.type
_entity.pdbx_description
1 polymer ?
#
loop_
_entity_poly.entity_id
_entity_poly.type
_entity_poly.pdbx_seq_one_letter_code
_entity_poly.pdbx_strand_id
1 'polypeptide(L)' 'MTFDPNEPIIGIGIAAKKLGVSPELLRLYEREGLVVSYKTESGYRLYSERDLEWIDCFR' A
#
# COMPACT_ATOMS: atom_id res chain seq x y z
N MET A 1 1.87 11.48 20.31
CA MET A 1 2.26 10.84 19.03
C MET A 1 0.97 10.47 18.33
N THR A 2 0.54 11.29 17.37
CA THR A 2 -0.62 11.00 16.53
C THR A 2 -0.10 10.18 15.35
N PHE A 3 -0.51 8.94 15.22
CA PHE A 3 -0.27 8.15 14.02
C PHE A 3 -1.28 8.61 12.99
N ASP A 4 -0.83 9.21 11.89
CA ASP A 4 -1.69 9.60 10.79
C ASP A 4 -1.87 8.38 9.87
N PRO A 5 -3.06 7.76 9.81
CA PRO A 5 -3.27 6.52 9.04
C PRO A 5 -3.18 6.73 7.52
N ASN A 6 -3.11 7.98 7.07
CA ASN A 6 -2.89 8.37 5.68
C ASN A 6 -1.41 8.57 5.35
N GLU A 7 -0.50 8.49 6.35
CA GLU A 7 0.92 8.66 6.11
C GLU A 7 1.49 7.41 5.42
N PRO A 8 2.09 7.54 4.23
CA PRO A 8 2.60 6.40 3.50
C PRO A 8 3.96 5.99 4.07
N ILE A 9 3.95 5.11 5.08
CA ILE A 9 5.16 4.60 5.75
C ILE A 9 5.42 3.10 5.47
N ILE A 10 4.50 2.42 4.78
CA ILE A 10 4.54 0.96 4.61
C ILE A 10 5.04 0.60 3.21
N GLY A 11 6.19 -0.07 3.12
CA GLY A 11 6.68 -0.58 1.83
C GLY A 11 5.83 -1.71 1.25
N ILE A 12 5.85 -1.87 -0.07
CA ILE A 12 5.08 -2.91 -0.81
C ILE A 12 5.24 -4.34 -0.24
N GLY A 13 6.43 -4.70 0.24
CA GLY A 13 6.68 -6.02 0.81
C GLY A 13 6.00 -6.24 2.16
N ILE A 14 5.94 -5.20 3.00
CA ILE A 14 5.24 -5.25 4.28
C ILE A 14 3.73 -5.21 4.04
N ALA A 15 3.27 -4.35 3.13
CA ALA A 15 1.88 -4.29 2.69
C ALA A 15 1.37 -5.66 2.22
N ALA A 16 2.13 -6.32 1.33
CA ALA A 16 1.82 -7.66 0.82
C ALA A 16 1.66 -8.69 1.96
N LYS A 17 2.61 -8.69 2.91
CA LYS A 17 2.54 -9.58 4.07
C LYS A 17 1.35 -9.28 4.98
N LYS A 18 1.03 -8.00 5.22
CA LYS A 18 -0.08 -7.58 6.10
C LYS A 18 -1.44 -7.97 5.52
N LEU A 19 -1.59 -7.87 4.19
CA LEU A 19 -2.80 -8.27 3.47
C LEU A 19 -2.84 -9.77 3.11
N GLY A 20 -1.73 -10.49 3.30
CA GLY A 20 -1.61 -11.89 2.89
C GLY A 20 -1.68 -12.10 1.38
N VAL A 21 -1.26 -11.11 0.59
CA VAL A 21 -1.28 -11.14 -0.88
C VAL A 21 0.13 -11.11 -1.46
N SER A 22 0.28 -11.47 -2.73
CA SER A 22 1.56 -11.33 -3.43
C SER A 22 1.85 -9.85 -3.75
N PRO A 23 3.12 -9.39 -3.68
CA PRO A 23 3.51 -8.04 -4.11
C PRO A 23 3.15 -7.75 -5.58
N GLU A 24 3.03 -8.78 -6.41
CA GLU A 24 2.55 -8.67 -7.80
C GLU A 24 1.08 -8.26 -7.88
N LEU A 25 0.24 -8.75 -6.98
CA LEU A 25 -1.18 -8.37 -6.93
C LEU A 25 -1.33 -6.90 -6.53
N LEU A 26 -0.51 -6.42 -5.58
CA LEU A 26 -0.46 -4.99 -5.24
C LEU A 26 -0.01 -4.13 -6.42
N ARG A 27 0.97 -4.60 -7.22
CA ARG A 27 1.37 -3.91 -8.45
C ARG A 27 0.27 -3.89 -9.50
N LEU A 28 -0.55 -4.95 -9.57
CA LEU A 28 -1.71 -5.00 -10.44
C LEU A 28 -2.75 -3.97 -9.99
N TYR A 29 -3.12 -3.96 -8.70
CA TYR A 29 -4.05 -2.96 -8.15
C TYR A 29 -3.59 -1.53 -8.40
N GLU A 30 -2.30 -1.25 -8.25
CA GLU A 30 -1.76 0.06 -8.56
C GLU A 30 -1.84 0.39 -10.06
N ARG A 31 -1.54 -0.59 -10.93
CA ARG A 31 -1.65 -0.43 -12.39
C ARG A 31 -3.09 -0.16 -12.83
N GLU A 32 -4.04 -0.86 -12.23
CA GLU A 32 -5.47 -0.70 -12.49
C GLU A 32 -6.05 0.58 -11.85
N GLY A 33 -5.26 1.33 -11.07
CA GLY A 33 -5.70 2.55 -10.40
C GLY A 33 -6.56 2.29 -9.14
N LEU A 34 -6.57 1.05 -8.65
CA LEU A 34 -7.26 0.64 -7.41
C LEU A 34 -6.49 1.01 -6.14
N VAL A 35 -5.22 1.42 -6.23
CA VAL A 35 -4.47 1.98 -5.10
C VAL A 35 -3.43 2.96 -5.61
N VAL A 36 -3.23 4.08 -4.90
CA VAL A 36 -2.21 5.06 -5.24
C VAL A 36 -1.02 4.87 -4.30
N SER A 37 0.07 4.30 -4.80
CA SER A 37 1.31 4.25 -4.02
C SER A 37 1.98 5.62 -3.99
N TYR A 38 2.47 6.03 -2.82
CA TYR A 38 3.38 7.16 -2.75
C TYR A 38 4.77 6.74 -3.23
N LYS A 39 5.30 7.44 -4.23
CA LYS A 39 6.69 7.24 -4.70
C LYS A 39 7.60 8.18 -3.94
N THR A 40 8.54 7.62 -3.17
CA THR A 40 9.60 8.43 -2.57
C THR A 40 10.61 8.86 -3.62
N GLU A 41 11.40 9.90 -3.33
CA GLU A 41 12.51 10.33 -4.20
C GLU A 41 13.51 9.20 -4.46
N SER A 42 13.65 8.25 -3.53
CA SER A 42 14.48 7.06 -3.70
C SER A 42 13.87 5.97 -4.61
N GLY A 43 12.65 6.16 -5.13
CA GLY A 43 11.98 5.23 -6.03
C GLY A 43 11.23 4.07 -5.33
N TYR A 44 11.11 4.10 -4.00
CA TYR A 44 10.34 3.11 -3.26
C TYR A 44 8.85 3.45 -3.28
N ARG A 45 8.03 2.40 -3.28
CA ARG A 45 6.57 2.50 -3.16
C ARG A 45 6.15 2.32 -1.72
N LEU A 46 5.53 3.37 -1.18
CA LEU A 46 4.97 3.40 0.14
C LEU A 46 3.45 3.44 0.07
N TYR A 47 2.83 2.80 1.05
CA TYR A 47 1.41 2.68 1.26
C TYR A 47 1.11 3.17 2.68
N SER A 48 -0.04 3.79 2.85
CA SER A 48 -0.56 4.15 4.17
C SER A 48 -1.35 3.00 4.78
N GLU A 49 -1.68 3.08 6.07
CA GLU A 49 -2.56 2.08 6.68
C GLU A 49 -3.95 2.10 6.03
N ARG A 50 -4.47 3.28 5.70
CA ARG A 50 -5.76 3.41 5.03
C ARG A 50 -5.76 2.75 3.64
N ASP A 51 -4.66 2.84 2.89
CA ASP A 51 -4.55 2.15 1.59
C ASP A 51 -4.72 0.64 1.75
N LEU A 52 -4.12 0.07 2.80
CA LEU A 52 -4.23 -1.36 3.09
C LEU A 52 -5.62 -1.74 3.55
N GLU A 53 -6.24 -0.98 4.45
CA GLU A 53 -7.63 -1.20 4.87
C GLU A 53 -8.58 -1.13 3.68
N TRP A 54 -8.35 -0.21 2.74
CA TRP A 54 -9.16 -0.09 1.55
C TRP A 54 -9.03 -1.31 0.64
N ILE A 55 -7.80 -1.81 0.42
CA ILE A 55 -7.56 -3.05 -0.33
C ILE A 55 -8.20 -4.25 0.36
N ASP A 56 -8.12 -4.35 1.69
CA ASP A 56 -8.71 -5.44 2.46
C ASP A 56 -10.24 -5.44 2.35
N CYS A 57 -10.88 -4.27 2.29
CA CYS A 57 -12.32 -4.14 2.16
C CYS A 57 -12.87 -4.59 0.79
N PHE A 58 -12.06 -4.56 -0.29
CA PHE A 58 -12.49 -5.03 -1.61
C PHE A 58 -12.40 -6.55 -1.78
N ARG A 59 -11.81 -7.24 -0.81
CA ARG A 59 -11.67 -8.69 -0.83
C ARG A 59 -12.94 -9.39 -0.33
#